data_AF-A0A6N8WWB1-F1
#
_entry.id   AF-A0A6N8WWB1-F1
#
_cell.length_a   1.000
_cell.length_b   1.000
_cell.length_c   1.000
_cell.angle_alpha   90.00
_cell.angle_beta   90.00
_cell.angle_gamma   90.00
#
_symmetry.space_group_name_H-M   'P 1'
#
loop_
_entity.id
_entity.type
_entity.pdbx_description
1 polymer ?
#
loop_
_entity_poly.entity_id
_entity_poly.type
_entity_poly.pdbx_seq_one_letter_code
_entity_poly.pdbx_strand_id
1 'polypeptide(L)'
;MSHATFHSCGRILLGWALLMGVAADAMAQSLPLAELARQERARRAAIPEAERSKIYTNADLRDTGSLTVAATPAGSAAPPDTGQRRAAPEAGRDPAEVDGNTAAPTDDGGGRDRDEAYWRGRMAEAEAARARAALMAAALQNRADGLWTQFTAVDDPARQRVIERQRNDALEALENARVELEDAERAIASIREEARRAGAPPGWLR
;
A
#
# COMPACT_ATOMS: atom_id res chain seq x y z
N MET A 1 -41.31 -59.92 23.31
CA MET A 1 -42.19 -59.69 24.48
C MET A 1 -41.30 -59.64 25.71
N SER A 2 -41.28 -58.67 26.60
CA SER A 2 -41.65 -57.26 26.63
C SER A 2 -40.97 -56.69 27.89
N HIS A 3 -40.71 -55.38 27.90
CA HIS A 3 -40.37 -54.53 29.04
C HIS A 3 -38.92 -54.55 29.57
N ALA A 4 -38.15 -53.56 29.14
CA ALA A 4 -37.21 -52.87 30.03
C ALA A 4 -37.57 -51.37 30.04
N THR A 5 -37.92 -50.92 31.23
CA THR A 5 -38.45 -49.64 31.67
C THR A 5 -37.45 -48.48 31.57
N PHE A 6 -37.90 -47.40 30.93
CA PHE A 6 -37.71 -45.98 31.28
C PHE A 6 -36.85 -45.71 32.53
N HIS A 7 -35.66 -45.10 32.40
CA HIS A 7 -35.01 -44.32 33.48
C HIS A 7 -33.83 -43.45 33.00
N SER A 8 -33.90 -42.80 31.83
CA SER A 8 -32.82 -41.88 31.42
C SER A 8 -33.29 -40.71 30.55
N CYS A 9 -34.41 -40.07 30.92
CA CYS A 9 -34.88 -38.83 30.27
C CYS A 9 -34.81 -37.60 31.19
N GLY A 10 -34.38 -37.75 32.45
CA GLY A 10 -34.44 -36.70 33.47
C GLY A 10 -33.20 -35.83 33.63
N ARG A 11 -32.09 -36.08 32.91
CA ARG A 11 -30.81 -35.36 33.12
C ARG A 11 -30.39 -34.48 31.95
N ILE A 12 -31.14 -34.45 30.85
CA ILE A 12 -30.81 -33.66 29.66
C ILE A 12 -31.54 -32.29 29.66
N LEU A 13 -32.57 -32.11 30.49
CA LEU A 13 -33.35 -30.86 30.55
C LEU A 13 -32.80 -29.79 31.51
N LEU A 14 -31.70 -30.04 32.22
CA LEU A 14 -31.07 -29.04 33.11
C LEU A 14 -29.85 -28.33 32.50
N GLY A 15 -29.43 -28.72 31.29
CA GLY A 15 -28.31 -28.10 30.58
C GLY A 15 -28.70 -26.98 29.60
N TRP A 16 -30.00 -26.78 29.35
CA TRP A 16 -30.51 -25.81 28.36
C TRP A 16 -31.13 -24.55 28.99
N ALA A 17 -31.28 -24.49 30.31
CA ALA A 17 -31.85 -23.33 31.01
C ALA A 17 -30.78 -22.34 31.56
N LEU A 18 -29.48 -22.65 31.40
CA LEU A 18 -28.40 -21.76 31.85
C LEU A 18 -27.69 -21.02 30.68
N LEU A 19 -28.19 -21.15 29.45
CA LEU A 19 -27.62 -20.55 28.24
C LEU A 19 -28.54 -19.50 27.59
N MET A 20 -29.51 -18.96 28.37
CA MET A 20 -30.47 -17.93 27.98
C MET A 20 -30.66 -16.91 29.11
N GLY A 21 -29.57 -16.28 29.56
CA GLY A 21 -29.59 -15.40 30.75
C GLY A 21 -28.65 -14.20 30.75
N VAL A 22 -27.93 -13.90 29.66
CA VAL A 22 -27.11 -12.67 29.54
C VAL A 22 -27.24 -12.12 28.12
N ALA A 23 -28.42 -11.61 27.79
CA ALA A 23 -28.67 -10.83 26.58
C ALA A 23 -29.55 -9.63 26.93
N ALA A 24 -29.03 -8.72 27.77
CA ALA A 24 -29.78 -7.53 28.18
C ALA A 24 -28.91 -6.32 28.57
N ASP A 25 -27.74 -6.12 27.95
CA ASP A 25 -26.94 -4.89 28.16
C ASP A 25 -26.42 -4.22 26.87
N ALA A 26 -26.97 -4.58 25.70
CA ALA A 26 -26.71 -3.89 24.45
C ALA A 26 -27.91 -3.07 23.97
N MET A 27 -28.55 -2.33 24.88
CA MET A 27 -29.41 -1.21 24.50
C MET A 27 -28.50 -0.01 24.24
N ALA A 28 -27.83 -0.03 23.08
CA ALA A 28 -27.19 1.16 22.54
C ALA A 28 -28.27 2.23 22.34
N GLN A 29 -28.29 3.24 23.21
CA GLN A 29 -29.20 4.37 23.11
C GLN A 29 -28.89 5.12 21.81
N SER A 30 -29.80 5.03 20.83
CA SER A 30 -29.76 5.82 19.61
C SER A 30 -30.09 7.28 19.92
N LEU A 31 -29.10 8.04 20.39
CA LEU A 31 -29.23 9.49 20.50
C LEU A 31 -29.56 10.05 19.10
N PRO A 32 -30.48 11.04 19.00
CA PRO A 32 -30.79 11.66 17.72
C PRO A 32 -29.52 12.24 17.11
N LEU A 33 -29.37 12.16 15.78
CA LEU A 33 -28.17 12.60 15.05
C LEU A 33 -27.75 14.04 15.40
N ALA A 34 -28.72 14.91 15.66
CA ALA A 34 -28.47 16.28 16.08
C ALA A 34 -27.77 16.37 17.44
N GLU A 35 -28.13 15.50 18.39
CA GLU A 35 -27.51 15.45 19.72
C GLU A 35 -26.13 14.83 19.65
N LEU A 36 -25.96 13.75 18.88
CA LEU A 36 -24.64 13.17 18.63
C LEU A 36 -23.70 14.19 17.97
N ALA A 37 -24.19 14.98 17.03
CA ALA A 37 -23.42 16.04 16.40
C ALA A 37 -23.09 17.19 17.38
N ARG A 38 -23.95 17.48 18.37
CA ARG A 38 -23.65 18.44 19.44
C ARG A 38 -22.59 17.88 20.39
N GLN A 39 -22.74 16.64 20.82
CA GLN A 39 -21.81 15.94 21.69
C GLN A 39 -20.43 15.82 21.04
N GLU A 40 -20.35 15.49 19.76
CA GLU A 40 -19.08 15.39 19.04
C GLU A 40 -18.41 16.76 18.87
N ARG A 41 -19.18 17.83 18.64
CA ARG A 41 -18.63 19.20 18.64
C ARG A 41 -18.11 19.59 20.01
N ALA A 42 -18.85 19.30 21.07
CA ALA A 42 -18.44 19.59 22.45
C ALA A 42 -17.17 18.81 22.83
N ARG A 43 -17.09 17.52 22.47
CA ARG A 43 -15.90 16.69 22.67
C ARG A 43 -14.68 17.30 21.98
N ARG A 44 -14.81 17.68 20.70
CA ARG A 44 -13.70 18.32 19.95
C ARG A 44 -13.28 19.66 20.54
N ALA A 45 -14.23 20.46 21.02
CA ALA A 45 -13.94 21.75 21.64
C ALA A 45 -13.25 21.61 23.02
N ALA A 46 -13.51 20.50 23.72
CA ALA A 46 -12.90 20.21 25.02
C ALA A 46 -11.45 19.71 24.92
N ILE A 47 -10.93 19.41 23.72
CA ILE A 47 -9.54 18.98 23.54
C ILE A 47 -8.60 20.17 23.80
N PRO A 48 -7.70 20.08 24.80
CA PRO A 48 -6.73 21.13 25.09
C PRO A 48 -5.87 21.48 23.88
N GLU A 49 -5.48 22.74 23.70
CA GLU A 49 -4.64 23.18 22.58
C GLU A 49 -3.32 22.39 22.50
N ALA A 50 -2.75 22.02 23.64
CA ALA A 50 -1.51 21.23 23.72
C ALA A 50 -1.66 19.80 23.15
N GLU A 51 -2.88 19.27 23.10
CA GLU A 51 -3.19 17.94 22.57
C GLU A 51 -3.70 17.99 21.12
N ARG A 52 -3.94 19.20 20.58
CA ARG A 52 -4.37 19.37 19.19
C ARG A 52 -3.18 19.22 18.24
N SER A 53 -3.38 18.47 17.16
CA SER A 53 -2.38 18.37 16.09
C SER A 53 -2.18 19.73 15.42
N LYS A 54 -0.93 20.05 15.11
CA LYS A 54 -0.58 21.30 14.40
C LYS A 54 -1.21 21.27 13.00
N ILE A 55 -2.05 22.26 12.70
CA ILE A 55 -2.59 22.46 11.36
C ILE A 55 -1.60 23.32 10.58
N TYR A 56 -1.01 22.73 9.55
CA TYR A 56 -0.22 23.46 8.55
C TYR A 56 -1.15 23.87 7.42
N THR A 57 -1.21 25.17 7.14
CA THR A 57 -1.98 25.74 6.03
C THR A 57 -1.06 26.12 4.88
N ASN A 58 -1.63 26.45 3.73
CA ASN A 58 -0.85 26.93 2.58
C ASN A 58 -0.07 28.23 2.88
N ALA A 59 -0.47 29.00 3.89
CA ALA A 59 0.30 30.16 4.34
C ALA A 59 1.61 29.72 5.03
N ASP A 60 1.54 28.70 5.90
CA ASP A 60 2.71 28.18 6.63
C ASP A 60 3.78 27.58 5.69
N LEU A 61 3.36 27.12 4.51
CA LEU A 61 4.25 26.56 3.49
C LEU A 61 5.06 27.62 2.73
N ARG A 62 4.56 28.85 2.64
CA ARG A 62 5.19 29.93 1.86
C ARG A 62 6.45 30.46 2.52
N ASP A 63 6.49 30.46 3.85
CA ASP A 63 7.61 31.02 4.62
C ASP A 63 8.67 29.97 4.98
N THR A 64 8.33 28.68 5.00
CA THR A 64 9.23 27.62 5.52
C THR A 64 9.76 26.66 4.47
N GLY A 65 9.34 26.78 3.20
CA GLY A 65 9.99 26.11 2.07
C GLY A 65 10.29 24.62 2.31
N SER A 66 9.25 23.79 2.29
CA SER A 66 9.25 22.32 2.47
C SER A 66 8.87 21.84 3.88
N LEU A 67 7.84 20.98 3.94
CA LEU A 67 7.51 20.19 5.13
C LEU A 67 8.44 18.97 5.17
N THR A 68 9.52 19.05 5.94
CA THR A 68 10.28 17.86 6.32
C THR A 68 9.63 17.25 7.56
N VAL A 69 9.26 15.96 7.50
CA VAL A 69 8.99 15.18 8.71
C VAL A 69 10.32 15.09 9.44
N ALA A 70 10.48 15.88 10.51
CA ALA A 70 11.70 15.93 11.28
C ALA A 70 11.97 14.54 11.90
N ALA A 71 12.93 13.82 11.32
CA ALA A 71 13.63 12.78 12.03
C ALA A 71 14.50 13.45 13.12
N THR A 72 14.46 12.89 14.32
CA THR A 72 15.26 13.21 15.50
C THR A 72 16.73 13.53 15.16
N PRO A 73 17.37 14.56 15.74
CA PRO A 73 18.65 15.05 15.24
C PRO A 73 19.83 14.16 15.68
N ALA A 74 20.71 13.85 14.72
CA ALA A 74 22.08 13.45 14.99
C ALA A 74 23.04 14.24 14.08
N GLY A 75 23.88 15.07 14.70
CA GLY A 75 25.26 15.36 14.27
C GLY A 75 25.51 16.01 12.91
N SER A 76 25.62 17.34 12.94
CA SER A 76 26.38 18.23 12.04
C SER A 76 27.38 17.60 11.03
N ALA A 77 27.16 17.83 9.73
CA ALA A 77 28.20 17.86 8.71
C ALA A 77 27.84 18.89 7.60
N ALA A 78 28.83 19.69 7.22
CA ALA A 78 28.74 20.87 6.34
C ALA A 78 28.49 20.54 4.85
N PRO A 79 27.96 21.48 4.04
CA PRO A 79 27.65 21.23 2.63
C PRO A 79 28.90 21.34 1.72
N PRO A 80 29.02 20.55 0.64
CA PRO A 80 30.03 20.77 -0.37
C PRO A 80 29.61 21.82 -1.41
N ASP A 81 30.64 22.53 -1.84
CA ASP A 81 30.75 23.66 -2.75
C ASP A 81 30.19 23.40 -4.16
N THR A 82 29.37 24.33 -4.66
CA THR A 82 28.92 24.39 -6.05
C THR A 82 29.92 25.19 -6.87
N GLY A 83 30.84 24.49 -7.54
CA GLY A 83 31.84 25.10 -8.41
C GLY A 83 32.01 24.37 -9.74
N GLN A 84 31.57 25.05 -10.79
CA GLN A 84 32.12 25.05 -12.16
C GLN A 84 31.46 24.22 -13.27
N ARG A 85 31.59 24.85 -14.44
CA ARG A 85 30.74 24.88 -15.61
C ARG A 85 31.52 24.29 -16.79
N ARG A 86 30.84 23.38 -17.52
CA ARG A 86 30.81 23.20 -18.99
C ARG A 86 32.05 22.68 -19.72
N ALA A 87 31.85 21.57 -20.44
CA ALA A 87 32.12 21.49 -21.88
C ALA A 87 31.20 20.43 -22.52
N ALA A 88 30.59 20.77 -23.65
CA ALA A 88 29.85 19.85 -24.52
C ALA A 88 30.84 19.13 -25.46
N PRO A 89 30.41 18.03 -26.11
CA PRO A 89 30.79 17.85 -27.50
C PRO A 89 29.63 17.52 -28.44
N GLU A 90 29.92 17.79 -29.70
CA GLU A 90 29.09 17.78 -30.91
C GLU A 90 28.50 16.43 -31.31
N ALA A 91 27.45 16.55 -32.10
CA ALA A 91 26.82 15.50 -32.89
C ALA A 91 27.65 15.11 -34.12
N GLY A 92 27.54 13.83 -34.50
CA GLY A 92 27.65 13.41 -35.90
C GLY A 92 28.52 12.16 -36.15
N ARG A 93 27.87 10.99 -36.16
CA ARG A 93 28.01 9.91 -37.16
C ARG A 93 27.09 8.72 -36.81
N ASP A 94 26.03 8.55 -37.60
CA ASP A 94 25.23 7.32 -37.71
C ASP A 94 25.94 6.30 -38.63
N PRO A 95 25.39 5.08 -38.86
CA PRO A 95 24.99 4.06 -37.90
C PRO A 95 25.68 2.72 -38.25
N ALA A 96 25.98 1.88 -37.26
CA ALA A 96 26.38 0.49 -37.50
C ALA A 96 25.47 -0.44 -36.72
N GLU A 97 24.60 -1.11 -37.48
CA GLU A 97 23.79 -2.26 -37.10
C GLU A 97 24.72 -3.43 -36.72
N VAL A 98 24.60 -3.93 -35.48
CA VAL A 98 25.10 -5.26 -35.11
C VAL A 98 24.18 -5.84 -34.03
N ASP A 99 23.34 -6.76 -34.49
CA ASP A 99 23.12 -8.11 -33.98
C ASP A 99 23.01 -8.35 -32.46
N GLY A 100 22.00 -9.15 -32.12
CA GLY A 100 21.65 -9.50 -30.76
C GLY A 100 22.73 -10.33 -30.08
N ASN A 101 23.30 -9.78 -29.01
CA ASN A 101 23.71 -10.50 -27.82
C ASN A 101 24.10 -9.45 -26.76
N THR A 102 23.16 -9.02 -25.93
CA THR A 102 23.53 -8.30 -24.70
C THR A 102 24.20 -9.30 -23.78
N ALA A 103 25.51 -9.39 -23.94
CA ALA A 103 26.41 -10.02 -23.01
C ALA A 103 26.10 -9.47 -21.61
N ALA A 104 25.75 -10.38 -20.71
CA ALA A 104 25.80 -10.13 -19.28
C ALA A 104 27.21 -9.59 -18.94
N PRO A 105 27.34 -8.58 -18.07
CA PRO A 105 28.63 -8.27 -17.50
C PRO A 105 29.07 -9.50 -16.69
N THR A 106 30.04 -10.23 -17.20
CA THR A 106 30.85 -11.13 -16.39
C THR A 106 31.75 -10.26 -15.53
N ASP A 107 31.31 -10.02 -14.29
CA ASP A 107 32.20 -9.52 -13.24
C ASP A 107 32.80 -10.72 -12.50
N ASP A 108 33.97 -11.12 -12.98
CA ASP A 108 34.95 -11.88 -12.22
C ASP A 108 35.45 -11.00 -11.04
N GLY A 109 34.79 -11.07 -9.89
CA GLY A 109 35.39 -10.63 -8.61
C GLY A 109 34.56 -9.79 -7.62
N GLY A 110 33.31 -9.40 -7.92
CA GLY A 110 32.54 -8.45 -7.10
C GLY A 110 31.71 -9.01 -5.93
N GLY A 111 31.96 -10.23 -5.47
CA GLY A 111 31.20 -10.86 -4.37
C GLY A 111 31.52 -10.33 -2.96
N ARG A 112 32.54 -9.47 -2.80
CA ARG A 112 33.08 -9.11 -1.48
C ARG A 112 32.68 -7.73 -0.94
N ASP A 113 32.07 -6.87 -1.76
CA ASP A 113 31.81 -5.47 -1.37
C ASP A 113 30.33 -5.13 -1.18
N ARG A 114 29.41 -6.09 -1.39
CA ARG A 114 27.96 -5.89 -1.16
C ARG A 114 27.58 -6.39 0.22
N ASP A 115 27.39 -5.46 1.15
CA ASP A 115 27.06 -5.73 2.54
C ASP A 115 25.56 -6.02 2.76
N GLU A 116 25.21 -6.35 4.01
CA GLU A 116 23.82 -6.61 4.40
C GLU A 116 22.90 -5.41 4.12
N ALA A 117 23.38 -4.19 4.35
CA ALA A 117 22.60 -2.98 4.16
C ALA A 117 22.21 -2.77 2.69
N TYR A 118 23.14 -3.04 1.76
CA TYR A 118 22.87 -3.02 0.34
C TYR A 118 21.75 -3.99 -0.05
N TRP A 119 21.83 -5.26 0.40
CA TRP A 119 20.84 -6.27 0.04
C TRP A 119 19.47 -6.01 0.66
N ARG A 120 19.43 -5.61 1.94
CA ARG A 120 18.18 -5.21 2.59
C ARG A 120 17.56 -4.00 1.91
N GLY A 121 18.36 -2.99 1.56
CA GLY A 121 17.88 -1.79 0.87
C GLY A 121 17.22 -2.13 -0.46
N ARG A 122 17.88 -2.94 -1.29
CA ARG A 122 17.32 -3.39 -2.57
C ARG A 122 16.04 -4.21 -2.41
N MET A 123 16.01 -5.14 -1.47
CA MET A 123 14.80 -5.92 -1.18
C MET A 123 13.65 -5.02 -0.70
N ALA A 124 13.93 -4.10 0.23
CA ALA A 124 12.92 -3.18 0.76
C ALA A 124 12.32 -2.28 -0.33
N GLU A 125 13.16 -1.78 -1.24
CA GLU A 125 12.69 -0.98 -2.38
C GLU A 125 11.80 -1.79 -3.32
N ALA A 126 12.21 -3.02 -3.65
CA ALA A 126 11.45 -3.90 -4.54
C ALA A 126 10.12 -4.35 -3.93
N GLU A 127 10.09 -4.69 -2.64
CA GLU A 127 8.85 -5.01 -1.92
C GLU A 127 7.94 -3.77 -1.78
N ALA A 128 8.50 -2.57 -1.60
CA ALA A 128 7.73 -1.34 -1.59
C ALA A 128 7.12 -1.04 -2.98
N ALA A 129 7.85 -1.29 -4.06
CA ALA A 129 7.33 -1.17 -5.43
C ALA A 129 6.18 -2.15 -5.66
N ARG A 130 6.37 -3.42 -5.28
CA ARG A 130 5.34 -4.46 -5.35
C ARG A 130 4.08 -4.07 -4.57
N ALA A 131 4.24 -3.59 -3.33
CA ALA A 131 3.12 -3.18 -2.49
C ALA A 131 2.33 -2.00 -3.09
N ARG A 132 3.02 -1.01 -3.66
CA ARG A 132 2.37 0.12 -4.35
C ARG A 132 1.60 -0.34 -5.58
N ALA A 133 2.22 -1.17 -6.43
CA ALA A 133 1.57 -1.70 -7.64
C ALA A 133 0.35 -2.56 -7.29
N ALA A 134 0.45 -3.43 -6.29
CA ALA A 134 -0.66 -4.24 -5.80
C ALA A 134 -1.84 -3.39 -5.29
N LEU A 135 -1.55 -2.34 -4.50
CA LEU A 135 -2.57 -1.42 -4.03
C LEU A 135 -3.25 -0.67 -5.19
N MET A 136 -2.47 -0.21 -6.17
CA MET A 136 -2.98 0.48 -7.35
C MET A 136 -3.88 -0.43 -8.18
N ALA A 137 -3.45 -1.66 -8.46
CA ALA A 137 -4.24 -2.66 -9.17
C ALA A 137 -5.56 -2.95 -8.43
N ALA A 138 -5.54 -3.13 -7.12
CA ALA A 138 -6.75 -3.34 -6.33
C ALA A 138 -7.71 -2.14 -6.39
N ALA A 139 -7.19 -0.91 -6.30
CA ALA A 139 -7.99 0.29 -6.39
C ALA A 139 -8.65 0.46 -7.77
N LEU A 140 -7.90 0.19 -8.85
CA LEU A 140 -8.39 0.31 -10.22
C LEU A 140 -9.42 -0.78 -10.56
N GLN A 141 -9.23 -2.00 -10.05
CA GLN A 141 -10.23 -3.06 -10.14
C GLN A 141 -11.56 -2.62 -9.48
N ASN A 142 -11.50 -2.16 -8.22
CA ASN A 142 -12.68 -1.66 -7.51
C ASN A 142 -13.36 -0.50 -8.26
N ARG A 143 -12.58 0.40 -8.87
CA ARG A 143 -13.10 1.50 -9.69
C ARG A 143 -13.82 0.96 -10.93
N ALA A 144 -13.22 0.02 -11.65
CA ALA A 144 -13.83 -0.57 -12.84
C ALA A 144 -15.16 -1.29 -12.51
N ASP A 145 -15.20 -2.01 -11.38
CA ASP A 145 -16.41 -2.71 -10.91
C ASP A 145 -17.51 -1.71 -10.46
N GLY A 146 -17.12 -0.64 -9.78
CA GLY A 146 -18.02 0.46 -9.42
C GLY A 146 -18.62 1.16 -10.64
N LEU A 147 -17.79 1.46 -11.65
CA LEU A 147 -18.24 2.08 -12.90
C LEU A 147 -19.14 1.14 -13.70
N TRP A 148 -18.87 -0.17 -13.69
CA TRP A 148 -19.76 -1.16 -14.31
C TRP A 148 -21.14 -1.19 -13.63
N THR A 149 -21.17 -1.13 -12.29
CA THR A 149 -22.43 -1.03 -11.53
C THR A 149 -23.19 0.25 -11.87
N GLN A 150 -22.49 1.37 -12.06
CA GLN A 150 -23.11 2.62 -12.47
C GLN A 150 -23.62 2.56 -13.91
N PHE A 151 -22.87 1.95 -14.81
CA PHE A 151 -23.23 1.81 -16.23
C PHE A 151 -24.57 1.09 -16.39
N THR A 152 -24.79 0.00 -15.66
CA THR A 152 -26.04 -0.78 -15.72
C THR A 152 -27.22 -0.10 -15.02
N ALA A 153 -26.97 0.90 -14.17
CA ALA A 153 -28.00 1.63 -13.44
C ALA A 153 -28.49 2.90 -14.15
N VAL A 154 -27.85 3.34 -15.23
CA VAL A 154 -28.18 4.59 -15.95
C VAL A 154 -28.87 4.29 -17.26
N ASP A 155 -30.04 4.88 -17.51
CA ASP A 155 -30.81 4.67 -18.76
C ASP A 155 -30.46 5.66 -19.89
N ASP A 156 -29.79 6.77 -19.57
CA ASP A 156 -29.45 7.80 -20.56
C ASP A 156 -28.20 7.40 -21.39
N PRO A 157 -28.33 7.23 -22.72
CA PRO A 157 -27.23 6.78 -23.57
C PRO A 157 -26.02 7.72 -23.57
N ALA A 158 -26.23 9.04 -23.42
CA ALA A 158 -25.12 9.99 -23.41
C ALA A 158 -24.25 9.81 -22.16
N ARG A 159 -24.89 9.61 -21.00
CA ARG A 159 -24.20 9.33 -19.74
C ARG A 159 -23.56 7.94 -19.72
N GLN A 160 -24.23 6.92 -20.25
CA GLN A 160 -23.65 5.57 -20.39
C GLN A 160 -22.31 5.60 -21.13
N ARG A 161 -22.21 6.32 -22.26
CA ARG A 161 -20.96 6.43 -23.03
C ARG A 161 -19.82 7.08 -22.23
N VAL A 162 -20.12 8.02 -21.33
CA VAL A 162 -19.11 8.65 -20.47
C VAL A 162 -18.59 7.65 -19.45
N ILE A 163 -19.49 6.91 -18.79
CA ILE A 163 -19.14 5.90 -17.79
C ILE A 163 -18.34 4.76 -18.44
N GLU A 164 -18.74 4.32 -19.64
CA GLU A 164 -18.05 3.30 -20.40
C GLU A 164 -16.61 3.71 -20.74
N ARG A 165 -16.39 4.95 -21.20
CA ARG A 165 -15.02 5.46 -21.42
C ARG A 165 -14.21 5.46 -20.13
N GLN A 166 -14.75 5.98 -19.05
CA GLN A 166 -14.06 5.99 -17.75
C GLN A 166 -13.73 4.57 -17.26
N ARG A 167 -14.59 3.59 -17.54
CA ARG A 167 -14.34 2.18 -17.21
C ARG A 167 -13.20 1.62 -18.06
N ASN A 168 -13.19 1.91 -19.36
CA ASN A 168 -12.12 1.47 -20.25
C ASN A 168 -10.77 2.09 -19.85
N ASP A 169 -10.74 3.38 -19.50
CA ASP A 169 -9.54 4.06 -18.98
C ASP A 169 -9.05 3.38 -17.68
N ALA A 170 -9.97 3.00 -16.78
CA ALA A 170 -9.62 2.30 -15.55
C ALA A 170 -9.09 0.89 -15.80
N LEU A 171 -9.60 0.18 -16.81
CA LEU A 171 -9.11 -1.14 -17.21
C LEU A 171 -7.74 -1.09 -17.87
N GLU A 172 -7.47 -0.07 -18.69
CA GLU A 172 -6.14 0.14 -19.27
C GLU A 172 -5.11 0.45 -18.18
N ALA A 173 -5.45 1.37 -17.26
CA ALA A 173 -4.60 1.66 -16.12
C ALA A 173 -4.38 0.44 -15.22
N LEU A 174 -5.41 -0.40 -15.04
CA LEU A 174 -5.31 -1.64 -14.27
C LEU A 174 -4.31 -2.60 -14.90
N GLU A 175 -4.34 -2.74 -16.22
CA GLU A 175 -3.39 -3.60 -16.93
C GLU A 175 -1.95 -3.11 -16.74
N ASN A 176 -1.73 -1.81 -16.87
CA ASN A 176 -0.41 -1.22 -16.60
C ASN A 176 0.05 -1.49 -15.15
N ALA A 177 -0.85 -1.33 -14.17
CA ALA A 177 -0.54 -1.62 -12.76
C ALA A 177 -0.25 -3.12 -12.51
N ARG A 178 -0.87 -4.02 -13.27
CA ARG A 178 -0.58 -5.47 -13.21
C ARG A 178 0.80 -5.78 -13.80
N VAL A 179 1.16 -5.16 -14.92
CA VAL A 179 2.51 -5.28 -15.49
C VAL A 179 3.56 -4.79 -14.49
N GLU A 180 3.35 -3.63 -13.86
CA GLU A 180 4.24 -3.11 -12.82
C GLU A 180 4.37 -4.08 -11.62
N LEU A 181 3.27 -4.74 -11.24
CA LEU A 181 3.28 -5.73 -10.17
C LEU A 181 4.13 -6.94 -10.56
N GLU A 182 3.95 -7.47 -11.76
CA GLU A 182 4.74 -8.60 -12.27
C GLU A 182 6.23 -8.24 -12.41
N ASP A 183 6.53 -7.02 -12.87
CA ASP A 183 7.89 -6.49 -12.94
C ASP A 183 8.54 -6.44 -11.55
N ALA A 184 7.81 -5.96 -10.53
CA ALA A 184 8.30 -5.91 -9.17
C ALA A 184 8.53 -7.31 -8.57
N GLU A 185 7.64 -8.27 -8.86
CA GLU A 185 7.82 -9.67 -8.45
C GLU A 185 9.03 -10.33 -9.11
N ARG A 186 9.24 -10.06 -10.40
CA ARG A 186 10.45 -10.48 -11.13
C ARG A 186 11.71 -9.84 -10.56
N ALA A 187 11.67 -8.56 -10.20
CA ALA A 187 12.79 -7.87 -9.58
C ALA A 187 13.16 -8.49 -8.22
N ILE A 188 12.16 -8.81 -7.39
CA ILE A 188 12.37 -9.53 -6.12
C ILE A 188 13.03 -10.89 -6.35
N ALA A 189 12.55 -11.66 -7.34
CA ALA A 189 13.15 -12.95 -7.68
C ALA A 189 14.60 -12.80 -8.16
N SER A 190 14.89 -11.81 -9.00
CA SER A 190 16.24 -11.50 -9.47
C SER A 190 17.17 -11.12 -8.31
N ILE A 191 16.72 -10.27 -7.38
CA ILE A 191 17.52 -9.86 -6.21
C ILE A 191 17.87 -11.07 -5.35
N ARG A 192 16.92 -11.98 -5.09
CA ARG A 192 17.18 -13.22 -4.32
C ARG A 192 18.23 -14.10 -4.99
N GLU A 193 18.14 -14.21 -6.31
CA GLU A 193 19.04 -15.01 -7.12
C GLU A 193 20.45 -14.37 -7.21
N GLU A 194 20.54 -13.06 -7.41
CA GLU A 194 21.78 -12.28 -7.37
C GLU A 194 22.48 -12.41 -6.01
N ALA A 195 21.72 -12.27 -4.92
CA ALA A 195 22.23 -12.40 -3.56
C ALA A 195 22.77 -13.82 -3.30
N ARG A 196 22.06 -14.85 -3.77
CA ARG A 196 22.51 -16.24 -3.68
C ARG A 196 23.81 -16.47 -4.45
N ARG A 197 23.93 -15.94 -5.66
CA ARG A 197 25.16 -16.01 -6.47
C ARG A 197 26.32 -15.27 -5.82
N ALA A 198 26.03 -14.16 -5.14
CA ALA A 198 27.01 -13.38 -4.39
C ALA A 198 27.39 -13.99 -3.02
N GLY A 199 26.77 -15.10 -2.62
CA GLY A 199 27.03 -15.75 -1.33
C GLY A 199 26.46 -14.99 -0.12
N ALA A 200 25.51 -14.07 -0.34
CA ALA A 200 24.84 -13.35 0.74
C ALA A 200 24.01 -14.32 1.60
N PRO A 201 24.14 -14.28 2.94
CA PRO A 201 23.28 -15.07 3.83
C PRO A 201 21.79 -14.82 3.56
N PRO A 202 20.94 -15.87 3.61
CA PRO A 202 19.50 -15.72 3.36
C PRO A 202 18.81 -14.80 4.38
N GLY A 203 19.43 -14.57 5.54
CA GLY A 203 18.91 -13.64 6.55
C GLY A 203 19.00 -12.17 6.18
N TRP A 204 19.81 -11.81 5.18
CA TRP A 204 20.00 -10.42 4.75
C TRP A 204 18.90 -9.89 3.82
N LEU A 205 18.02 -10.76 3.31
CA LEU A 205 16.96 -10.40 2.35
C LEU A 205 15.57 -10.27 2.99
N ARG A 206 15.52 -10.24 4.32
CA ARG A 206 14.28 -10.17 5.11
C ARG A 206 13.76 -8.74 5.22
#